data_AF-A0A975JCL4-F1
#
_entry.id   AF-A0A975JCL4-F1
#
_cell.length_a   1.000
_cell.length_b   1.000
_cell.length_c   1.000
_cell.angle_alpha   90.00
_cell.angle_beta   90.00
_cell.angle_gamma   90.00
#
_symmetry.space_group_name_H-M   'P 1'
#
loop_
_entity.id
_entity.type
_entity.pdbx_description
1 polymer ?
#
loop_
_entity_poly.entity_id
_entity_poly.type
_entity_poly.pdbx_seq_one_letter_code
_entity_poly.pdbx_strand_id
1 'polypeptide(L)'
;MQPHLAAARIHDGYAEVAGPTDLSLPAEARFFCVGSCFAREIEDAIETVGFDPATKTLVIKTIEENPDLFERNEGVMGRPTAFLNRYNLGSMADLMQEIAGTRESDEGLLYPAGGGNFHDYHYTRLFKSKTLEQCKARRAAITEAYREAAANADVFVFTLGLCESFYDLNSDRYLNVTPDPKAAQGQDLEFRFLTLEQNLEAGRKVIEAVRALKPDATIILTVSPVPLDATFTDMDVVVANSLAKSTLVVAAQTLTQMYDQCKYFPSYDMVMNSAQDGAWLWDRKHVAQPMVNHIMKTFTDRYAQ
;
A
#
# COMPACT_ATOMS: atom_id res chain seq x y z
N MET A 1 -1.31 21.32 28.04
CA MET A 1 -1.71 19.91 27.82
C MET A 1 -0.95 19.07 28.82
N GLN A 2 -1.60 18.21 29.60
CA GLN A 2 -0.86 17.28 30.49
C GLN A 2 -0.19 16.20 29.63
N PRO A 3 1.08 15.86 29.87
CA PRO A 3 1.77 14.83 29.10
C PRO A 3 1.10 13.47 29.36
N HIS A 4 0.82 12.73 28.30
CA HIS A 4 0.33 11.35 28.39
C HIS A 4 1.51 10.39 28.56
N LEU A 5 1.42 9.45 29.51
CA LEU A 5 2.45 8.42 29.71
C LEU A 5 2.19 7.24 28.78
N ALA A 6 3.14 6.93 27.88
CA ALA A 6 3.03 5.77 27.00
C ALA A 6 2.86 4.46 27.78
N ALA A 7 3.62 4.29 28.87
CA ALA A 7 3.54 3.10 29.73
C ALA A 7 2.19 2.89 30.42
N ALA A 8 1.31 3.90 30.45
CA ALA A 8 -0.05 3.77 30.97
C ALA A 8 -1.06 3.30 29.91
N ARG A 9 -0.66 3.32 28.63
CA ARG A 9 -1.51 2.99 27.47
C ARG A 9 -1.02 1.75 26.71
N ILE A 10 0.14 1.24 27.10
CA ILE A 10 0.75 0.00 26.64
C ILE A 10 0.61 -0.98 27.81
N HIS A 11 -0.29 -1.96 27.66
CA HIS A 11 -0.63 -2.92 28.70
C HIS A 11 -0.91 -4.29 28.06
N ASP A 12 -1.14 -5.31 28.89
CA ASP A 12 -1.60 -6.61 28.41
C ASP A 12 -2.94 -6.42 27.68
N GLY A 13 -2.99 -6.82 26.41
CA GLY A 13 -4.14 -6.57 25.52
C GLY A 13 -3.81 -5.60 24.39
N TYR A 14 -4.82 -4.87 23.90
CA TYR A 14 -4.63 -3.91 22.81
C TYR A 14 -4.20 -2.55 23.32
N ALA A 15 -3.16 -1.98 22.73
CA ALA A 15 -2.70 -0.64 23.05
C ALA A 15 -3.79 0.40 22.76
N GLU A 16 -3.98 1.31 23.70
CA GLU A 16 -4.83 2.47 23.51
C GLU A 16 -4.04 3.54 22.75
N VAL A 17 -4.13 3.58 21.44
CA VAL A 17 -3.48 4.61 20.62
C VAL A 17 -4.53 5.58 20.09
N ALA A 18 -4.32 6.86 20.34
CA ALA A 18 -5.19 7.91 19.83
C ALA A 18 -4.67 8.35 18.46
N GLY A 19 -5.51 8.29 17.42
CA GLY A 19 -5.19 8.91 16.14
C GLY A 19 -5.43 10.43 16.15
N PRO A 20 -5.35 11.09 14.98
CA PRO A 20 -5.69 12.52 14.82
C PRO A 20 -7.04 12.87 15.45
N THR A 21 -7.20 14.08 15.96
CA THR A 21 -8.45 14.57 16.57
C THR A 21 -9.26 15.46 15.64
N ASP A 22 -8.66 15.88 14.55
CA ASP A 22 -9.14 16.90 13.61
C ASP A 22 -9.54 16.29 12.27
N LEU A 23 -9.87 15.00 12.25
CA LEU A 23 -10.37 14.29 11.09
C LEU A 23 -11.85 13.98 11.28
N SER A 24 -12.68 14.38 10.32
CA SER A 24 -14.11 14.05 10.25
C SER A 24 -14.40 13.55 8.84
N LEU A 25 -15.07 12.41 8.74
CA LEU A 25 -15.40 11.80 7.44
C LEU A 25 -16.88 11.99 7.11
N PRO A 26 -17.22 12.17 5.82
CA PRO A 26 -18.62 12.08 5.39
C PRO A 26 -19.24 10.73 5.78
N ALA A 27 -20.52 10.71 6.11
CA ALA A 27 -21.24 9.48 6.48
C ALA A 27 -21.22 8.40 5.39
N GLU A 28 -21.17 8.81 4.12
CA GLU A 28 -21.12 7.94 2.94
C GLU A 28 -19.76 8.04 2.24
N ALA A 29 -18.69 8.28 3.01
CA ALA A 29 -17.35 8.48 2.46
C ALA A 29 -16.90 7.29 1.61
N ARG A 30 -16.34 7.60 0.44
CA ARG A 30 -15.78 6.61 -0.48
C ARG A 30 -14.27 6.58 -0.37
N PHE A 31 -13.71 5.39 -0.21
CA PHE A 31 -12.30 5.18 0.11
C PHE A 31 -11.52 4.67 -1.09
N PHE A 32 -10.49 5.42 -1.44
CA PHE A 32 -9.43 4.98 -2.32
C PHE A 32 -8.29 4.40 -1.48
N CYS A 33 -7.93 3.13 -1.66
CA CYS A 33 -6.93 2.46 -0.83
C CYS A 33 -5.80 1.87 -1.67
N VAL A 34 -4.57 2.29 -1.39
CA VAL A 34 -3.34 1.77 -2.02
C VAL A 34 -2.35 1.39 -0.93
N GLY A 35 -1.68 0.26 -1.10
CA GLY A 35 -0.60 -0.11 -0.20
C GLY A 35 -0.34 -1.59 -0.09
N SER A 36 0.33 -1.98 0.99
CA SER A 36 0.69 -3.37 1.29
C SER A 36 -0.54 -4.30 1.46
N CYS A 37 -0.32 -5.58 1.76
CA CYS A 37 -1.39 -6.52 2.10
C CYS A 37 -2.34 -5.97 3.18
N PHE A 38 -1.82 -5.22 4.14
CA PHE A 38 -2.62 -4.61 5.22
C PHE A 38 -3.62 -3.57 4.71
N ALA A 39 -3.38 -2.95 3.54
CA ALA A 39 -4.37 -2.07 2.90
C ALA A 39 -5.66 -2.83 2.54
N ARG A 40 -5.55 -4.12 2.20
CA ARG A 40 -6.71 -4.95 1.87
C ARG A 40 -7.52 -5.32 3.12
N GLU A 41 -6.85 -5.47 4.26
CA GLU A 41 -7.53 -5.64 5.56
C GLU A 41 -8.28 -4.36 5.98
N ILE A 42 -7.68 -3.19 5.71
CA ILE A 42 -8.34 -1.90 5.90
C ILE A 42 -9.59 -1.80 5.02
N GLU A 43 -9.52 -2.16 3.74
CA GLU A 43 -10.69 -2.15 2.84
C GLU A 43 -11.83 -3.05 3.33
N ASP A 44 -11.54 -4.29 3.74
CA ASP A 44 -12.55 -5.21 4.26
C ASP A 44 -13.22 -4.65 5.52
N ALA A 45 -12.44 -4.00 6.37
CA ALA A 45 -12.98 -3.44 7.60
C ALA A 45 -13.77 -2.16 7.36
N ILE A 46 -13.37 -1.31 6.42
CA ILE A 46 -14.14 -0.14 5.94
C ILE A 46 -15.51 -0.60 5.42
N GLU A 47 -15.54 -1.67 4.62
CA GLU A 47 -16.78 -2.27 4.13
C GLU A 47 -17.67 -2.79 5.27
N THR A 48 -17.05 -3.47 6.25
CA THR A 48 -17.78 -4.06 7.40
C THR A 48 -18.50 -3.00 8.23
N VAL A 49 -17.98 -1.77 8.27
CA VAL A 49 -18.58 -0.64 9.01
C VAL A 49 -19.47 0.25 8.14
N GLY A 50 -19.74 -0.14 6.89
CA GLY A 50 -20.72 0.49 6.01
C GLY A 50 -20.20 1.53 5.03
N PHE A 51 -18.89 1.76 4.97
CA PHE A 51 -18.29 2.66 3.97
C PHE A 51 -18.00 1.95 2.65
N ASP A 52 -17.83 2.71 1.56
CA ASP A 52 -17.51 2.17 0.23
C ASP A 52 -15.98 2.05 0.03
N PRO A 53 -15.39 0.84 -0.01
CA PRO A 53 -14.01 0.64 -0.42
C PRO A 53 -13.88 0.70 -1.96
N ALA A 54 -14.07 1.89 -2.54
CA ALA A 54 -14.19 2.11 -3.99
C ALA A 54 -13.09 1.41 -4.82
N THR A 55 -11.83 1.42 -4.35
CA THR A 55 -10.74 0.69 -5.03
C THR A 55 -10.98 -0.81 -5.10
N LYS A 56 -11.35 -1.45 -3.98
CA LYS A 56 -11.67 -2.88 -3.92
C LYS A 56 -12.82 -3.21 -4.87
N THR A 57 -13.92 -2.46 -4.76
CA THR A 57 -15.16 -2.68 -5.52
C THR A 57 -14.89 -2.65 -7.02
N LEU A 58 -14.26 -1.58 -7.52
CA LEU A 58 -14.03 -1.39 -8.94
C LEU A 58 -13.03 -2.40 -9.51
N VAL A 59 -11.98 -2.74 -8.77
CA VAL A 59 -10.99 -3.68 -9.31
C VAL A 59 -11.50 -5.12 -9.31
N ILE A 60 -12.27 -5.54 -8.30
CA ILE A 60 -12.91 -6.86 -8.34
C ILE A 60 -13.78 -6.97 -9.61
N LYS A 61 -14.61 -5.96 -9.86
CA LYS A 61 -15.42 -5.88 -11.09
C LYS A 61 -14.54 -5.96 -12.34
N THR A 62 -13.46 -5.19 -12.44
CA THR A 62 -12.53 -5.24 -13.58
C THR A 62 -11.91 -6.62 -13.79
N ILE A 63 -11.54 -7.31 -12.72
CA ILE A 63 -10.98 -8.66 -12.79
C ILE A 63 -12.03 -9.65 -13.33
N GLU A 64 -13.25 -9.58 -12.83
CA GLU A 64 -14.37 -10.45 -13.22
C GLU A 64 -14.82 -10.21 -14.67
N GLU A 65 -14.82 -8.96 -15.13
CA GLU A 65 -15.20 -8.58 -16.50
C GLU A 65 -14.11 -8.91 -17.54
N ASN A 66 -12.87 -9.21 -17.12
CA ASN A 66 -11.73 -9.46 -18.01
C ASN A 66 -11.00 -10.78 -17.69
N PRO A 67 -11.68 -11.94 -17.68
CA PRO A 67 -11.11 -13.21 -17.20
C PRO A 67 -9.85 -13.64 -17.97
N ASP A 68 -9.77 -13.35 -19.26
CA ASP A 68 -8.61 -13.66 -20.10
C ASP A 68 -7.34 -12.92 -19.67
N LEU A 69 -7.50 -11.72 -19.10
CA LEU A 69 -6.40 -10.91 -18.57
C LEU A 69 -6.02 -11.32 -17.14
N PHE A 70 -6.91 -11.93 -16.37
CA PHE A 70 -6.70 -12.20 -14.93
C PHE A 70 -6.78 -13.69 -14.57
N GLU A 71 -6.25 -14.53 -15.45
CA GLU A 71 -6.11 -15.95 -15.19
C GLU A 71 -5.10 -16.22 -14.04
N ARG A 72 -5.52 -16.95 -13.00
CA ARG A 72 -4.68 -17.23 -11.82
C ARG A 72 -3.58 -18.23 -12.10
N ASN A 73 -2.44 -18.06 -11.42
CA ASN A 73 -1.40 -19.10 -11.36
C ASN A 73 -1.92 -20.32 -10.59
N GLU A 74 -1.58 -21.52 -11.06
CA GLU A 74 -1.94 -22.76 -10.37
C GLU A 74 -1.30 -22.83 -8.98
N GLY A 75 -2.08 -23.23 -7.97
CA GLY A 75 -1.61 -23.36 -6.59
C GLY A 75 -1.37 -22.05 -5.84
N VAL A 76 -1.55 -20.88 -6.46
CA VAL A 76 -1.41 -19.59 -5.78
C VAL A 76 -2.73 -19.19 -5.11
N MET A 77 -2.72 -19.27 -3.79
CA MET A 77 -3.83 -18.83 -2.94
C MET A 77 -3.77 -17.32 -2.67
N GLY A 78 -4.92 -16.68 -2.46
CA GLY A 78 -5.00 -15.26 -2.09
C GLY A 78 -6.18 -14.54 -2.72
N ARG A 79 -6.57 -13.42 -2.13
CA ARG A 79 -7.63 -12.53 -2.64
C ARG A 79 -7.21 -11.90 -3.98
N PRO A 80 -8.12 -11.75 -4.97
CA PRO A 80 -7.80 -11.12 -6.25
C PRO A 80 -7.15 -9.75 -6.12
N THR A 81 -7.60 -8.96 -5.14
CA THR A 81 -7.10 -7.61 -4.87
C THR A 81 -5.65 -7.56 -4.39
N ALA A 82 -5.07 -8.67 -3.91
CA ALA A 82 -3.65 -8.73 -3.57
C ALA A 82 -2.74 -8.50 -4.79
N PHE A 83 -3.26 -8.73 -6.01
CA PHE A 83 -2.58 -8.37 -7.25
C PHE A 83 -2.14 -6.90 -7.28
N LEU A 84 -2.94 -6.02 -6.68
CA LEU A 84 -2.77 -4.59 -6.71
C LEU A 84 -1.87 -4.01 -5.64
N ASN A 85 -1.45 -4.81 -4.66
CA ASN A 85 -0.68 -4.29 -3.53
C ASN A 85 0.51 -3.48 -4.06
N ARG A 86 0.71 -2.29 -3.49
CA ARG A 86 1.87 -1.43 -3.73
C ARG A 86 2.67 -1.35 -2.45
N TYR A 87 3.92 -1.75 -2.46
CA TYR A 87 4.65 -1.94 -1.20
C TYR A 87 5.55 -0.77 -0.82
N ASN A 88 6.13 -0.07 -1.79
CA ASN A 88 7.01 1.09 -1.55
C ASN A 88 6.39 2.39 -2.09
N LEU A 89 6.78 3.53 -1.52
CA LEU A 89 6.25 4.83 -1.92
C LEU A 89 6.54 5.19 -3.38
N GLY A 90 7.65 4.71 -3.94
CA GLY A 90 8.00 4.93 -5.34
C GLY A 90 6.97 4.33 -6.29
N SER A 91 6.60 3.07 -6.08
CA SER A 91 5.59 2.40 -6.91
C SER A 91 4.17 2.94 -6.68
N MET A 92 3.89 3.51 -5.51
CA MET A 92 2.65 4.28 -5.25
C MET A 92 2.65 5.61 -6.01
N ALA A 93 3.79 6.32 -6.04
CA ALA A 93 3.94 7.57 -6.77
C ALA A 93 3.72 7.36 -8.26
N ASP A 94 4.33 6.32 -8.85
CA ASP A 94 4.13 5.96 -10.26
C ASP A 94 2.65 5.72 -10.57
N LEU A 95 1.97 4.91 -9.74
CA LEU A 95 0.54 4.66 -9.90
C LEU A 95 -0.27 5.96 -9.86
N MET A 96 -0.04 6.82 -8.87
CA MET A 96 -0.80 8.06 -8.73
C MET A 96 -0.52 9.04 -9.87
N GLN A 97 0.72 9.10 -10.37
CA GLN A 97 1.08 9.93 -11.51
C GLN A 97 0.44 9.43 -12.81
N GLU A 98 0.32 8.12 -13.02
CA GLU A 98 -0.39 7.52 -14.15
C GLU A 98 -1.91 7.78 -14.08
N ILE A 99 -2.51 7.65 -12.89
CA ILE A 99 -3.91 8.01 -12.65
C ILE A 99 -4.13 9.49 -12.98
N ALA A 100 -3.25 10.37 -12.49
CA ALA A 100 -3.31 11.81 -12.73
C ALA A 100 -2.91 12.24 -14.15
N GLY A 101 -2.43 11.32 -15.00
CA GLY A 101 -2.00 11.62 -16.37
C GLY A 101 -0.70 12.43 -16.46
N THR A 102 0.09 12.50 -15.38
CA THR A 102 1.40 13.17 -15.35
C THR A 102 2.57 12.25 -15.66
N ARG A 103 2.30 10.94 -15.75
CA ARG A 103 3.23 9.91 -16.22
C ARG A 103 2.49 8.99 -17.19
N GLU A 104 3.10 8.69 -18.33
CA GLU A 104 2.54 7.74 -19.29
C GLU A 104 2.76 6.29 -18.82
N SER A 105 1.82 5.41 -19.19
CA SER A 105 2.01 3.96 -19.04
C SER A 105 2.92 3.47 -20.16
N ASP A 106 4.19 3.27 -19.84
CA ASP A 106 5.20 2.70 -20.75
C ASP A 106 5.29 1.17 -20.63
N GLU A 107 6.28 0.57 -21.31
CA GLU A 107 6.62 -0.87 -21.20
C GLU A 107 7.59 -1.15 -20.03
N GLY A 108 7.92 -0.15 -19.22
CA GLY A 108 8.79 -0.28 -18.06
C GLY A 108 8.27 -1.36 -17.11
N LEU A 109 9.18 -2.08 -16.49
CA LEU A 109 8.89 -3.20 -15.58
C LEU A 109 8.19 -4.42 -16.22
N LEU A 110 8.00 -4.47 -17.56
CA LEU A 110 7.54 -5.68 -18.26
C LEU A 110 8.75 -6.54 -18.67
N TYR A 111 9.05 -7.57 -17.89
CA TYR A 111 10.21 -8.42 -18.17
C TYR A 111 9.83 -9.74 -18.84
N PRO A 112 10.63 -10.25 -19.79
CA PRO A 112 10.35 -11.51 -20.46
C PRO A 112 10.20 -12.69 -19.49
N ALA A 113 9.12 -13.46 -19.66
CA ALA A 113 8.79 -14.67 -18.90
C ALA A 113 8.99 -15.96 -19.72
N GLY A 114 9.43 -15.84 -20.97
CA GLY A 114 9.52 -16.96 -21.93
C GLY A 114 8.22 -17.19 -22.70
N GLY A 115 8.31 -17.88 -23.84
CA GLY A 115 7.14 -18.21 -24.68
C GLY A 115 6.38 -16.99 -25.23
N GLY A 116 7.04 -15.82 -25.35
CA GLY A 116 6.42 -14.56 -25.77
C GLY A 116 5.62 -13.83 -24.67
N ASN A 117 5.64 -14.35 -23.44
CA ASN A 117 4.97 -13.74 -22.29
C ASN A 117 5.90 -12.85 -21.48
N PHE A 118 5.30 -11.99 -20.66
CA PHE A 118 5.95 -11.01 -19.80
C PHE A 118 5.37 -11.06 -18.38
N HIS A 119 6.25 -10.84 -17.39
CA HIS A 119 5.88 -10.52 -16.02
C HIS A 119 5.83 -9.02 -15.84
N ASP A 120 4.81 -8.53 -15.16
CA ASP A 120 4.65 -7.12 -14.84
C ASP A 120 5.03 -6.84 -13.39
N TYR A 121 6.20 -6.22 -13.20
CA TYR A 121 6.76 -5.91 -11.89
C TYR A 121 6.16 -4.68 -11.21
N HIS A 122 5.17 -4.01 -11.82
CA HIS A 122 4.29 -3.14 -11.06
C HIS A 122 3.40 -3.94 -10.11
N TYR A 123 2.96 -5.15 -10.48
CA TYR A 123 1.97 -5.91 -9.73
C TYR A 123 2.54 -7.13 -9.03
N THR A 124 1.76 -7.72 -8.10
CA THR A 124 2.15 -8.96 -7.44
C THR A 124 1.84 -10.18 -8.33
N ARG A 125 2.46 -11.33 -8.02
CA ARG A 125 2.48 -12.51 -8.90
C ARG A 125 1.26 -13.42 -8.76
N LEU A 126 0.07 -12.85 -8.61
CA LEU A 126 -1.16 -13.62 -8.46
C LEU A 126 -1.66 -14.24 -9.78
N PHE A 127 -1.55 -13.47 -10.86
CA PHE A 127 -2.03 -13.86 -12.19
C PHE A 127 -0.89 -14.32 -13.11
N LYS A 128 -1.21 -15.14 -14.11
CA LYS A 128 -0.27 -15.64 -15.11
C LYS A 128 0.38 -14.49 -15.87
N SER A 129 1.63 -14.69 -16.29
CA SER A 129 2.28 -13.86 -17.30
C SER A 129 1.46 -13.85 -18.59
N LYS A 130 1.47 -12.74 -19.32
CA LYS A 130 0.69 -12.57 -20.55
C LYS A 130 1.56 -12.00 -21.67
N THR A 131 1.07 -12.00 -22.90
CA THR A 131 1.76 -11.34 -24.00
C THR A 131 1.91 -9.84 -23.71
N LEU A 132 2.84 -9.16 -24.39
CA LEU A 132 3.06 -7.72 -24.23
C LEU A 132 1.75 -6.92 -24.36
N GLU A 133 0.97 -7.21 -25.40
CA GLU A 133 -0.31 -6.55 -25.67
C GLU A 133 -1.35 -6.82 -24.57
N GLN A 134 -1.40 -8.05 -24.04
CA GLN A 134 -2.30 -8.37 -22.94
C GLN A 134 -1.84 -7.74 -21.61
N CYS A 135 -0.54 -7.59 -21.37
CA CYS A 135 -0.03 -6.84 -20.22
C CYS A 135 -0.41 -5.36 -20.30
N LYS A 136 -0.28 -4.74 -21.48
CA LYS A 136 -0.74 -3.36 -21.73
C LYS A 136 -2.24 -3.21 -21.54
N ALA A 137 -3.04 -4.13 -22.09
CA ALA A 137 -4.49 -4.14 -21.90
C ALA A 137 -4.87 -4.29 -20.41
N ARG A 138 -4.15 -5.17 -19.67
CA ARG A 138 -4.33 -5.35 -18.23
C ARG A 138 -4.01 -4.06 -17.46
N ARG A 139 -2.88 -3.40 -17.77
CA ARG A 139 -2.53 -2.10 -17.18
C ARG A 139 -3.62 -1.07 -17.44
N ALA A 140 -4.06 -0.91 -18.70
CA ALA A 140 -5.11 0.04 -19.07
C ALA A 140 -6.42 -0.20 -18.30
N ALA A 141 -6.88 -1.46 -18.21
CA ALA A 141 -8.09 -1.81 -17.47
C ALA A 141 -7.98 -1.47 -15.96
N ILE A 142 -6.84 -1.80 -15.33
CA ILE A 142 -6.60 -1.49 -13.92
C ILE A 142 -6.47 0.02 -13.69
N THR A 143 -5.75 0.74 -14.54
CA THR A 143 -5.58 2.19 -14.43
C THR A 143 -6.92 2.92 -14.58
N GLU A 144 -7.81 2.45 -15.47
CA GLU A 144 -9.15 3.01 -15.60
C GLU A 144 -10.01 2.77 -14.35
N ALA A 145 -9.98 1.56 -13.78
CA ALA A 145 -10.65 1.27 -12.52
C ALA A 145 -10.15 2.17 -11.37
N TYR A 146 -8.84 2.42 -11.32
CA TYR A 146 -8.24 3.33 -10.36
C TYR A 146 -8.63 4.80 -10.61
N ARG A 147 -8.73 5.25 -11.86
CA ARG A 147 -9.21 6.60 -12.19
C ARG A 147 -10.65 6.81 -11.76
N GLU A 148 -11.52 5.83 -12.04
CA GLU A 148 -12.92 5.87 -11.59
C GLU A 148 -13.01 5.88 -10.06
N ALA A 149 -12.20 5.06 -9.38
CA ALA A 149 -12.13 5.04 -7.91
C ALA A 149 -11.67 6.38 -7.35
N ALA A 150 -10.58 6.95 -7.88
CA ALA A 150 -9.99 8.19 -7.41
C ALA A 150 -10.92 9.40 -7.66
N ALA A 151 -11.59 9.46 -8.81
CA ALA A 151 -12.53 10.54 -9.14
C ALA A 151 -13.69 10.63 -8.14
N ASN A 152 -14.16 9.47 -7.67
CA ASN A 152 -15.30 9.36 -6.77
C ASN A 152 -14.93 9.26 -5.28
N ALA A 153 -13.65 9.17 -4.94
CA ALA A 153 -13.20 9.05 -3.55
C ALA A 153 -13.22 10.38 -2.79
N ASP A 154 -13.53 10.30 -1.49
CA ASP A 154 -13.43 11.39 -0.53
C ASP A 154 -12.18 11.25 0.35
N VAL A 155 -11.74 10.02 0.55
CA VAL A 155 -10.63 9.64 1.42
C VAL A 155 -9.64 8.77 0.67
N PHE A 156 -8.37 9.15 0.68
CA PHE A 156 -7.27 8.40 0.10
C PHE A 156 -6.41 7.82 1.21
N VAL A 157 -6.33 6.49 1.30
CA VAL A 157 -5.54 5.78 2.30
C VAL A 157 -4.31 5.16 1.64
N PHE A 158 -3.12 5.56 2.07
CA PHE A 158 -1.85 4.97 1.64
C PHE A 158 -1.19 4.20 2.78
N THR A 159 -1.06 2.88 2.61
CA THR A 159 -0.47 1.98 3.61
C THR A 159 0.95 1.58 3.22
N LEU A 160 1.94 2.25 3.83
CA LEU A 160 3.36 2.13 3.49
C LEU A 160 3.93 0.80 3.97
N GLY A 161 4.56 0.03 3.09
CA GLY A 161 4.97 -1.36 3.37
C GLY A 161 6.47 -1.57 3.53
N LEU A 162 7.26 -1.12 2.56
CA LEU A 162 8.68 -1.48 2.39
C LEU A 162 9.56 -0.23 2.16
N CYS A 163 10.78 -0.28 2.69
CA CYS A 163 11.89 0.61 2.33
C CYS A 163 12.97 -0.10 1.49
N GLU A 164 12.75 -1.34 1.05
CA GLU A 164 13.67 -2.03 0.15
C GLU A 164 13.01 -2.23 -1.21
N SER A 165 13.70 -1.88 -2.28
CA SER A 165 13.21 -2.04 -3.65
C SER A 165 14.38 -2.13 -4.62
N PHE A 166 14.18 -2.87 -5.71
CA PHE A 166 14.99 -2.69 -6.91
C PHE A 166 14.48 -1.48 -7.68
N TYR A 167 15.40 -0.76 -8.33
CA TYR A 167 15.13 0.37 -9.20
C TYR A 167 15.56 0.03 -10.61
N ASP A 168 14.64 0.18 -11.57
CA ASP A 168 14.92 -0.02 -12.98
C ASP A 168 15.44 1.29 -13.57
N LEU A 169 16.71 1.29 -13.95
CA LEU A 169 17.42 2.45 -14.48
C LEU A 169 16.96 2.81 -15.89
N ASN A 170 16.39 1.87 -16.65
CA ASN A 170 15.89 2.14 -18.00
C ASN A 170 14.54 2.83 -17.98
N SER A 171 13.65 2.40 -17.08
CA SER A 171 12.30 2.95 -16.98
C SER A 171 12.15 4.06 -15.92
N ASP A 172 13.17 4.27 -15.09
CA ASP A 172 13.16 5.23 -13.98
C ASP A 172 12.01 4.94 -12.99
N ARG A 173 11.89 3.66 -12.59
CA ARG A 173 10.78 3.13 -11.77
C ARG A 173 11.27 2.24 -10.66
N TYR A 174 10.58 2.29 -9.52
CA TYR A 174 10.76 1.30 -8.46
C TYR A 174 9.95 0.06 -8.77
N LEU A 175 10.59 -1.11 -8.71
CA LEU A 175 9.88 -2.37 -8.77
C LEU A 175 8.97 -2.49 -7.55
N ASN A 176 7.77 -3.00 -7.75
CA ASN A 176 6.86 -3.20 -6.64
C ASN A 176 7.18 -4.49 -5.86
N VAL A 177 7.62 -5.53 -6.57
CA VAL A 177 8.01 -6.82 -6.00
C VAL A 177 9.41 -7.19 -6.45
N THR A 178 10.10 -7.98 -5.63
CA THR A 178 11.41 -8.51 -5.97
C THR A 178 11.38 -9.27 -7.30
N PRO A 179 12.30 -8.97 -8.24
CA PRO A 179 12.41 -9.70 -9.50
C PRO A 179 12.93 -11.11 -9.30
N ASP A 180 12.47 -12.06 -10.12
CA ASP A 180 13.12 -13.38 -10.13
C ASP A 180 14.54 -13.20 -10.64
N PRO A 181 15.53 -13.97 -10.13
CA PRO A 181 16.90 -13.91 -10.63
C PRO A 181 17.02 -14.07 -12.15
N LYS A 182 16.18 -14.95 -12.74
CA LYS A 182 16.14 -15.15 -14.20
C LYS A 182 15.58 -13.95 -14.96
N ALA A 183 14.53 -13.31 -14.44
CA ALA A 183 13.91 -12.15 -15.07
C ALA A 183 14.75 -10.88 -14.88
N ALA A 184 15.49 -10.79 -13.77
CA ALA A 184 16.46 -9.73 -13.51
C ALA A 184 17.70 -9.81 -14.43
N GLN A 185 17.99 -10.98 -15.00
CA GLN A 185 19.14 -11.15 -15.89
C GLN A 185 18.99 -10.28 -17.14
N GLY A 186 19.95 -9.38 -17.36
CA GLY A 186 19.95 -8.45 -18.49
C GLY A 186 19.09 -7.20 -18.29
N GLN A 187 18.47 -7.04 -17.12
CA GLN A 187 17.84 -5.78 -16.70
C GLN A 187 18.88 -4.90 -15.98
N ASP A 188 18.77 -3.59 -16.15
CA ASP A 188 19.64 -2.63 -15.45
C ASP A 188 18.99 -2.23 -14.13
N LEU A 189 19.27 -3.02 -13.10
CA LEU A 189 18.63 -2.95 -11.80
C LEU A 189 19.60 -2.52 -10.70
N GLU A 190 19.20 -1.54 -9.92
CA GLU A 190 19.91 -1.10 -8.72
C GLU A 190 19.09 -1.46 -7.47
N PHE A 191 19.66 -2.24 -6.55
CA PHE A 191 19.04 -2.42 -5.25
C PHE A 191 19.16 -1.13 -4.43
N ARG A 192 18.04 -0.68 -3.83
CA ARG A 192 17.99 0.50 -2.98
C ARG A 192 17.28 0.20 -1.66
N PHE A 193 17.96 0.54 -0.57
CA PHE A 193 17.30 0.83 0.70
C PHE A 193 16.89 2.30 0.68
N LEU A 194 15.60 2.56 0.55
CA LEU A 194 15.03 3.89 0.37
C LEU A 194 15.30 4.77 1.60
N THR A 195 16.02 5.87 1.40
CA THR A 195 16.30 6.84 2.46
C THR A 195 15.03 7.60 2.86
N LEU A 196 15.09 8.34 3.97
CA LEU A 196 14.00 9.22 4.35
C LEU A 196 13.67 10.21 3.22
N GLU A 197 14.68 10.84 2.62
CA GLU A 197 14.51 11.82 1.55
C GLU A 197 13.85 11.22 0.30
N GLN A 198 14.23 9.99 -0.08
CA GLN A 198 13.61 9.29 -1.21
C GLN A 198 12.14 8.96 -0.92
N ASN A 199 11.82 8.55 0.30
CA ASN A 199 10.43 8.33 0.72
C ASN A 199 9.63 9.65 0.76
N LEU A 200 10.20 10.74 1.27
CA LEU A 200 9.55 12.05 1.30
C LEU A 200 9.26 12.57 -0.11
N GLU A 201 10.21 12.44 -1.03
CA GLU A 201 10.03 12.87 -2.42
C GLU A 201 8.94 12.04 -3.13
N ALA A 202 8.94 10.72 -2.95
CA ALA A 202 7.89 9.88 -3.50
C ALA A 202 6.51 10.16 -2.87
N GLY A 203 6.46 10.36 -1.55
CA GLY A 203 5.23 10.72 -0.83
C GLY A 203 4.68 12.09 -1.25
N ARG A 204 5.55 13.07 -1.51
CA ARG A 204 5.18 14.36 -2.08
C ARG A 204 4.50 14.19 -3.44
N LYS A 205 5.08 13.39 -4.34
CA LYS A 205 4.49 13.09 -5.65
C LYS A 205 3.11 12.43 -5.52
N VAL A 206 2.94 11.50 -4.58
CA VAL A 206 1.64 10.88 -4.27
C VAL A 206 0.63 11.95 -3.85
N ILE A 207 0.97 12.79 -2.88
CA ILE A 207 0.07 13.83 -2.34
C ILE A 207 -0.28 14.86 -3.42
N GLU A 208 0.69 15.33 -4.20
CA GLU A 208 0.47 16.29 -5.28
C GLU A 208 -0.45 15.72 -6.37
N ALA A 209 -0.26 14.45 -6.74
CA ALA A 209 -1.15 13.78 -7.69
C ALA A 209 -2.58 13.65 -7.14
N VAL A 210 -2.75 13.30 -5.86
CA VAL A 210 -4.09 13.31 -5.23
C VAL A 210 -4.69 14.71 -5.24
N ARG A 211 -3.92 15.75 -4.89
CA ARG A 211 -4.40 17.14 -4.88
C ARG A 211 -4.80 17.64 -6.26
N ALA A 212 -4.08 17.23 -7.31
CA ALA A 212 -4.43 17.56 -8.69
C ALA A 212 -5.77 16.91 -9.11
N LEU A 213 -6.05 15.70 -8.62
CA LEU A 213 -7.30 14.97 -8.93
C LEU A 213 -8.48 15.43 -8.05
N LYS A 214 -8.22 15.63 -6.75
CA LYS A 214 -9.20 15.90 -5.69
C LYS A 214 -8.59 16.87 -4.66
N PRO A 215 -8.66 18.19 -4.90
CA PRO A 215 -8.04 19.20 -4.04
C PRO A 215 -8.46 19.11 -2.57
N ASP A 216 -9.73 18.78 -2.31
CA ASP A 216 -10.30 18.75 -0.96
C ASP A 216 -10.29 17.37 -0.29
N ALA A 217 -9.77 16.33 -0.96
CA ALA A 217 -9.81 14.99 -0.43
C ALA A 217 -8.94 14.83 0.82
N THR A 218 -9.43 14.07 1.80
CA THR A 218 -8.62 13.68 2.95
C THR A 218 -7.58 12.67 2.50
N ILE A 219 -6.32 12.85 2.91
CA ILE A 219 -5.27 11.85 2.71
C ILE A 219 -4.91 11.26 4.07
N ILE A 220 -4.93 9.94 4.17
CA ILE A 220 -4.55 9.19 5.35
C ILE A 220 -3.31 8.37 5.01
N LEU A 221 -2.21 8.64 5.72
CA LEU A 221 -1.00 7.86 5.67
C LEU A 221 -0.97 6.89 6.85
N THR A 222 -0.62 5.64 6.61
CA THR A 222 -0.42 4.66 7.67
C THR A 222 0.72 3.72 7.31
N VAL A 223 1.39 3.14 8.31
CA VAL A 223 2.47 2.17 8.09
C VAL A 223 1.94 0.77 8.32
N SER A 224 2.32 -0.16 7.43
CA SER A 224 1.97 -1.57 7.56
C SER A 224 2.77 -2.21 8.70
N PRO A 225 2.11 -2.94 9.61
CA PRO A 225 2.81 -3.70 10.66
C PRO A 225 3.53 -4.92 10.11
N VAL A 226 3.13 -5.44 8.93
CA VAL A 226 3.69 -6.67 8.34
C VAL A 226 5.21 -6.58 8.22
N PRO A 227 5.98 -7.50 8.81
CA PRO A 227 7.44 -7.44 8.80
C PRO A 227 8.03 -7.73 7.40
N LEU A 228 9.29 -7.34 7.20
CA LEU A 228 10.07 -7.79 6.05
C LEU A 228 10.22 -9.33 6.08
N ASP A 229 9.95 -9.97 4.95
CA ASP A 229 10.20 -11.40 4.78
C ASP A 229 11.70 -11.72 4.64
N ALA A 230 12.44 -10.81 4.01
CA ALA A 230 13.87 -10.90 3.77
C ALA A 230 14.46 -9.49 3.61
N THR A 231 15.79 -9.38 3.71
CA THR A 231 16.55 -8.18 3.37
C THR A 231 17.64 -8.52 2.37
N PHE A 232 17.94 -7.60 1.44
CA PHE A 232 19.08 -7.70 0.53
C PHE A 232 20.31 -6.94 1.04
N THR A 233 20.24 -6.41 2.26
CA THR A 233 21.39 -5.77 2.93
C THR A 233 22.20 -6.80 3.73
N ASP A 234 23.38 -6.40 4.19
CA ASP A 234 24.20 -7.21 5.11
C ASP A 234 23.69 -7.14 6.57
N MET A 235 22.57 -6.47 6.84
CA MET A 235 21.99 -6.40 8.18
C MET A 235 21.21 -7.68 8.53
N ASP A 236 21.06 -7.93 9.83
CA ASP A 236 20.05 -8.88 10.30
C ASP A 236 18.64 -8.39 9.87
N VAL A 237 17.79 -9.31 9.39
CA VAL A 237 16.47 -8.98 8.85
C VAL A 237 15.56 -8.28 9.86
N VAL A 238 15.68 -8.59 11.15
CA VAL A 238 14.90 -7.91 12.20
C VAL A 238 15.39 -6.47 12.37
N VAL A 239 16.70 -6.24 12.32
CA VAL A 239 17.30 -4.89 12.37
C VAL A 239 16.90 -4.08 11.14
N ALA A 240 17.00 -4.66 9.95
CA ALA A 240 16.57 -4.04 8.69
C ALA A 240 15.09 -3.68 8.72
N ASN A 241 14.24 -4.58 9.25
CA ASN A 241 12.82 -4.34 9.42
C ASN A 241 12.55 -3.17 10.39
N SER A 242 13.21 -3.14 11.55
CA SER A 242 13.08 -2.02 12.48
C SER A 242 13.46 -0.69 11.83
N LEU A 243 14.61 -0.64 11.13
CA LEU A 243 15.04 0.55 10.41
C LEU A 243 14.02 0.99 9.35
N ALA A 244 13.55 0.04 8.52
CA ALA A 244 12.58 0.31 7.46
C ALA A 244 11.28 0.90 8.02
N LYS A 245 10.70 0.27 9.05
CA LYS A 245 9.45 0.74 9.65
C LYS A 245 9.62 2.09 10.33
N SER A 246 10.72 2.31 11.06
CA SER A 246 11.02 3.61 11.64
C SER A 246 11.16 4.70 10.57
N THR A 247 11.86 4.43 9.47
CA THR A 247 11.97 5.39 8.35
C THR A 247 10.60 5.71 7.73
N LEU A 248 9.74 4.72 7.51
CA LEU A 248 8.38 4.96 6.99
C LEU A 248 7.51 5.76 7.96
N VAL A 249 7.60 5.50 9.26
CA VAL A 249 6.87 6.27 10.29
C VAL A 249 7.34 7.72 10.28
N VAL A 250 8.65 7.97 10.24
CA VAL A 250 9.20 9.33 10.14
C VAL A 250 8.75 10.01 8.85
N ALA A 251 8.79 9.31 7.71
CA ALA A 251 8.34 9.85 6.43
C ALA A 251 6.86 10.24 6.46
N ALA A 252 6.00 9.36 6.94
CA ALA A 252 4.57 9.61 7.03
C ALA A 252 4.26 10.80 7.96
N GLN A 253 4.87 10.85 9.15
CA GLN A 253 4.71 11.97 10.08
C GLN A 253 5.19 13.30 9.49
N THR A 254 6.36 13.30 8.86
CA THR A 254 6.92 14.51 8.22
C THR A 254 5.98 15.02 7.12
N LEU A 255 5.44 14.14 6.27
CA LEU A 255 4.48 14.53 5.24
C LEU A 255 3.20 15.12 5.86
N THR A 256 2.70 14.59 6.98
CA THR A 256 1.51 15.16 7.64
C THR A 256 1.75 16.53 8.27
N GLN A 257 3.01 16.86 8.59
CA GLN A 257 3.39 18.20 9.04
C GLN A 257 3.54 19.19 7.88
N MET A 258 3.88 18.69 6.69
CA MET A 258 4.02 19.50 5.48
C MET A 258 2.68 19.79 4.79
N TYR A 259 1.67 18.95 4.99
CA TYR A 259 0.37 19.02 4.32
C TYR A 259 -0.79 18.86 5.32
N ASP A 260 -1.48 19.95 5.63
CA ASP A 260 -2.52 19.99 6.68
C ASP A 260 -3.64 18.94 6.53
N GLN A 261 -4.02 18.64 5.28
CA GLN A 261 -5.07 17.67 4.94
C GLN A 261 -4.56 16.21 4.89
N CYS A 262 -3.27 15.98 5.17
CA CYS A 262 -2.70 14.66 5.35
C CYS A 262 -2.71 14.30 6.83
N LYS A 263 -3.25 13.12 7.16
CA LYS A 263 -3.40 12.63 8.52
C LYS A 263 -2.67 11.31 8.69
N TYR A 264 -1.95 11.14 9.80
CA TYR A 264 -1.32 9.85 10.11
C TYR A 264 -2.29 9.00 10.92
N PHE A 265 -2.64 7.82 10.41
CA PHE A 265 -3.41 6.84 11.17
C PHE A 265 -2.46 5.80 11.78
N PRO A 266 -2.41 5.65 13.11
CA PRO A 266 -1.35 4.88 13.80
C PRO A 266 -1.63 3.37 13.87
N SER A 267 -1.98 2.74 12.75
CA SER A 267 -2.26 1.29 12.71
C SER A 267 -1.03 0.44 13.07
N TYR A 268 0.16 0.81 12.57
CA TYR A 268 1.44 0.23 12.95
C TYR A 268 1.66 0.27 14.47
N ASP A 269 1.51 1.45 15.06
CA ASP A 269 1.76 1.69 16.47
C ASP A 269 0.80 0.88 17.35
N MET A 270 -0.47 0.76 16.95
CA MET A 270 -1.46 -0.08 17.63
C MET A 270 -1.01 -1.54 17.65
N VAL A 271 -0.61 -2.11 16.50
CA VAL A 271 -0.21 -3.52 16.43
C VAL A 271 1.08 -3.78 17.20
N MET A 272 2.09 -2.93 17.01
CA MET A 272 3.42 -3.15 17.60
C MET A 272 3.48 -2.97 19.11
N ASN A 273 2.55 -2.19 19.68
CA ASN A 273 2.47 -1.98 21.13
C ASN A 273 1.37 -2.79 21.82
N SER A 274 0.68 -3.67 21.09
CA SER A 274 -0.31 -4.60 21.65
C SER A 274 0.34 -5.94 22.03
N ALA A 275 -0.32 -6.70 22.90
CA ALA A 275 0.11 -8.05 23.27
C ALA A 275 0.19 -8.96 22.03
N GLN A 276 1.32 -9.66 21.88
CA GLN A 276 1.65 -10.43 20.68
C GLN A 276 0.59 -11.48 20.33
N ASP A 277 0.10 -12.21 21.32
CA ASP A 277 -0.87 -13.31 21.15
C ASP A 277 -2.23 -12.84 20.65
N GLY A 278 -2.57 -11.56 20.86
CA GLY A 278 -3.80 -10.96 20.34
C GLY A 278 -3.61 -10.17 19.05
N ALA A 279 -2.39 -9.73 18.76
CA ALA A 279 -2.05 -8.88 17.62
C ALA A 279 -1.76 -9.67 16.34
N TRP A 280 -1.19 -10.87 16.46
CA TRP A 280 -0.67 -11.65 15.34
C TRP A 280 -1.31 -13.04 15.25
N LEU A 281 -1.36 -13.59 14.04
CA LEU A 281 -1.53 -15.02 13.85
C LEU A 281 -0.23 -15.77 14.24
N TRP A 282 -0.30 -17.10 14.24
CA TRP A 282 0.79 -17.99 14.64
C TRP A 282 2.10 -17.76 13.89
N ASP A 283 2.06 -17.17 12.68
CA ASP A 283 3.21 -16.90 11.83
C ASP A 283 3.91 -15.56 12.11
N ARG A 284 3.37 -14.73 13.01
CA ARG A 284 3.89 -13.39 13.34
C ARG A 284 4.04 -12.45 12.14
N LYS A 285 3.28 -12.72 11.08
CA LYS A 285 3.28 -11.96 9.83
C LYS A 285 1.91 -11.40 9.50
N HIS A 286 0.86 -12.20 9.69
CA HIS A 286 -0.51 -11.75 9.47
C HIS A 286 -1.11 -11.22 10.76
N VAL A 287 -1.71 -10.02 10.70
CA VAL A 287 -2.42 -9.42 11.83
C VAL A 287 -3.68 -10.24 12.11
N ALA A 288 -3.94 -10.53 13.39
CA ALA A 288 -5.12 -11.29 13.77
C ALA A 288 -6.41 -10.47 13.55
N GLN A 289 -7.50 -11.11 13.12
CA GLN A 289 -8.77 -10.43 12.88
C GLN A 289 -9.28 -9.62 14.09
N PRO A 290 -9.18 -10.09 15.34
CA PRO A 290 -9.53 -9.28 16.51
C PRO A 290 -8.75 -7.97 16.62
N MET A 291 -7.46 -7.97 16.24
CA MET A 291 -6.63 -6.76 16.21
C MET A 291 -7.05 -5.82 15.07
N VAL A 292 -7.34 -6.35 13.87
CA VAL A 292 -7.89 -5.55 12.76
C VAL A 292 -9.20 -4.88 13.20
N ASN A 293 -10.09 -5.62 13.86
CA ASN A 293 -11.34 -5.08 14.38
C ASN A 293 -11.11 -3.96 15.41
N HIS A 294 -10.11 -4.09 16.30
CA HIS A 294 -9.74 -3.05 17.27
C HIS A 294 -9.25 -1.77 16.58
N ILE A 295 -8.36 -1.90 15.59
CA ILE A 295 -7.85 -0.78 14.78
C ILE A 295 -9.03 -0.05 14.13
N MET A 296 -9.95 -0.82 13.55
CA MET A 296 -11.01 -0.28 12.71
C MET A 296 -12.15 0.30 13.54
N LYS A 297 -12.45 -0.29 14.70
CA LYS A 297 -13.29 0.35 15.71
C LYS A 297 -12.70 1.69 16.15
N THR A 298 -11.39 1.75 16.40
CA THR A 298 -10.72 3.00 16.79
C THR A 298 -10.78 4.05 15.67
N PHE A 299 -10.69 3.62 14.41
CA PHE A 299 -10.88 4.48 13.25
C PHE A 299 -12.30 5.04 13.18
N THR A 300 -13.32 4.18 13.24
CA THR A 300 -14.72 4.60 13.09
C THR A 300 -15.21 5.42 14.27
N ASP A 301 -14.94 5.00 15.51
CA ASP A 301 -15.36 5.73 16.71
C ASP A 301 -14.89 7.18 16.69
N ARG A 302 -13.78 7.46 15.99
CA ARG A 302 -13.11 8.74 15.99
C ARG A 302 -13.44 9.60 14.77
N TYR A 303 -13.67 8.97 13.61
CA TYR A 303 -13.77 9.70 12.34
C TYR A 303 -15.11 9.55 11.62
N ALA A 304 -15.91 8.55 11.98
CA ALA A 304 -17.17 8.20 11.34
C ALA A 304 -18.37 8.53 12.25
N GLN A 305 -18.42 9.77 12.75
CA GLN A 305 -19.49 10.26 13.63
C GLN A 305 -20.57 11.03 12.88
#